data_AF-A0A4S2A7U0-F1
#
_entry.id   AF-A0A4S2A7U0-F1
#
_cell.length_a   1.000
_cell.length_b   1.000
_cell.length_c   1.000
_cell.angle_alpha   90.00
_cell.angle_beta   90.00
_cell.angle_gamma   90.00
#
_symmetry.space_group_name_H-M   'P 1'
#
loop_
_entity.id
_entity.type
_entity.pdbx_description
1 polymer ?
#
loop_
_entity_poly.entity_id
_entity_poly.type
_entity_poly.pdbx_seq_one_letter_code
_entity_poly.pdbx_strand_id
1 'polypeptide(L)'
;MDLHKEMLKVMEQKKFLTIYENGNLEEGYTGLVLQTSDNEILMKNIDFYGNEDGYCVRRIENIVCYNTGGMDIYRKRQLWEEKKHSHVMENFFVEEENLMTGMLAYAIKNREPVFAFCEECVYAGWVCGYSDEIVILNELTPYGEDEGELWLKREYIDALETGSPDLQIRKKFWEKEVPKCDGRPEKSFYRKLKKYKGSLQLFEIYADSDWENCYVGTIEYVTKKELAIKHIDSEGHYDGYVVLTLEAVMCICQKSRYLSKIQKNNKCDTTQIKLEMDGENLSDEVLRFAQRKSLPVFLEIGTQGYYGDIEQWTEEWIQLRAVDLLGNGKGTFWILREWIDRIWVDNQILREVWQMACDKHDLVRI
;
A
#
# COMPACT_ATOMS: atom_id res chain seq x y z
N MET A 1 -21.23 -4.58 -21.04
CA MET A 1 -20.21 -4.83 -22.07
C MET A 1 -19.19 -5.75 -21.43
N ASP A 2 -18.85 -6.86 -22.08
CA ASP A 2 -17.84 -7.80 -21.56
C ASP A 2 -16.48 -7.36 -22.09
N LEU A 3 -15.72 -6.63 -21.26
CA LEU A 3 -14.49 -6.00 -21.70
C LEU A 3 -13.42 -7.04 -22.07
N HIS A 4 -13.35 -8.17 -21.36
CA HIS A 4 -12.44 -9.27 -21.68
C HIS A 4 -12.67 -9.79 -23.11
N LYS A 5 -13.93 -10.05 -23.49
CA LYS A 5 -14.25 -10.48 -24.87
C LYS A 5 -13.85 -9.47 -25.94
N GLU A 6 -14.00 -8.17 -25.67
CA GLU A 6 -13.56 -7.15 -26.61
C GLU A 6 -12.04 -7.07 -26.70
N MET A 7 -11.30 -7.24 -25.59
CA MET A 7 -9.83 -7.28 -25.60
C MET A 7 -9.30 -8.48 -26.40
N LEU A 8 -9.91 -9.66 -26.26
CA LEU A 8 -9.59 -10.83 -27.10
C LEU A 8 -9.72 -10.51 -28.60
N LYS A 9 -10.82 -9.88 -29.00
CA LYS A 9 -11.09 -9.50 -30.39
C LYS A 9 -10.08 -8.46 -30.91
N VAL A 10 -9.71 -7.48 -30.08
CA VAL A 10 -8.69 -6.46 -30.43
C VAL A 10 -7.31 -7.11 -30.61
N MET A 11 -6.94 -8.02 -29.71
CA MET A 11 -5.71 -8.80 -29.75
C MET A 11 -5.61 -9.67 -31.01
N GLU A 12 -6.66 -10.44 -31.34
CA GLU A 12 -6.72 -11.25 -32.58
C GLU A 12 -6.53 -10.41 -33.85
N GLN A 13 -7.07 -9.19 -33.84
CA GLN A 13 -6.97 -8.25 -34.96
C GLN A 13 -5.64 -7.49 -34.99
N LYS A 14 -4.79 -7.64 -33.96
CA LYS A 14 -3.52 -6.91 -33.78
C LYS A 14 -3.68 -5.40 -33.96
N LYS A 15 -4.78 -4.85 -33.42
CA LYS A 15 -5.10 -3.43 -33.50
C LYS A 15 -4.48 -2.68 -32.34
N PHE A 16 -4.04 -1.45 -32.62
CA PHE A 16 -3.77 -0.49 -31.56
C PHE A 16 -5.07 -0.09 -30.89
N LEU A 17 -4.98 0.11 -29.58
CA LEU A 17 -6.04 0.69 -28.77
C LEU A 17 -5.45 1.70 -27.78
N THR A 18 -6.30 2.58 -27.30
CA THR A 18 -6.08 3.37 -26.09
C THR A 18 -7.08 2.92 -25.04
N ILE A 19 -6.60 2.52 -23.86
CA ILE A 19 -7.44 2.26 -22.68
C ILE A 19 -7.46 3.50 -21.78
N TYR A 20 -8.58 3.71 -21.10
CA TYR A 20 -8.76 4.78 -20.14
C TYR A 20 -9.19 4.20 -18.80
N GLU A 21 -8.53 4.64 -17.73
CA GLU A 21 -8.80 4.22 -16.36
C GLU A 21 -9.33 5.42 -15.57
N ASN A 22 -9.97 5.18 -14.41
CA ASN A 22 -10.55 6.27 -13.60
C ASN A 22 -9.54 7.38 -13.27
N GLY A 23 -8.27 7.02 -13.04
CA GLY A 23 -7.19 7.98 -12.78
C GLY A 23 -6.53 8.59 -14.02
N ASN A 24 -6.86 8.12 -15.23
CA ASN A 24 -6.27 8.60 -16.49
C ASN A 24 -7.29 8.58 -17.64
N LEU A 25 -8.30 9.44 -17.55
CA LEU A 25 -9.33 9.60 -18.58
C LEU A 25 -8.91 10.54 -19.73
N GLU A 26 -7.87 11.35 -19.54
CA GLU A 26 -7.45 12.35 -20.53
C GLU A 26 -6.43 11.79 -21.53
N GLU A 27 -5.36 11.15 -21.05
CA GLU A 27 -4.28 10.67 -21.92
C GLU A 27 -4.51 9.22 -22.35
N GLY A 28 -4.89 8.38 -21.38
CA GLY A 28 -5.02 6.93 -21.55
C GLY A 28 -3.69 6.24 -21.90
N TYR A 29 -3.72 4.91 -21.96
CA TYR A 29 -2.55 4.09 -22.32
C TYR A 29 -2.74 3.51 -23.71
N THR A 30 -1.85 3.87 -24.64
CA THR A 30 -1.95 3.44 -26.05
C THR A 30 -0.97 2.31 -26.33
N GLY A 31 -1.44 1.23 -26.97
CA GLY A 31 -0.59 0.08 -27.22
C GLY A 31 -1.26 -1.06 -27.98
N LEU A 32 -0.56 -2.19 -28.01
CA LEU A 32 -1.06 -3.47 -28.51
C LEU A 32 -1.34 -4.40 -27.34
N VAL A 33 -2.51 -5.04 -27.30
CA VAL A 33 -2.74 -6.17 -26.39
C VAL A 33 -1.95 -7.36 -26.89
N LEU A 34 -1.14 -7.94 -26.00
CA LEU A 34 -0.33 -9.13 -26.26
C LEU A 34 -1.00 -10.40 -25.72
N GLN A 35 -1.56 -10.31 -24.51
CA GLN A 35 -2.27 -11.38 -23.82
C GLN A 35 -3.41 -10.79 -22.99
N THR A 36 -4.39 -11.64 -22.68
CA THR A 36 -5.48 -11.32 -21.76
C THR A 36 -5.85 -12.56 -20.97
N SER A 37 -6.23 -12.36 -19.71
CA SER A 37 -6.95 -13.32 -18.88
C SER A 37 -8.34 -12.76 -18.58
N ASP A 38 -9.11 -13.45 -17.74
CA ASP A 38 -10.44 -12.96 -17.33
C ASP A 38 -10.39 -11.63 -16.57
N ASN A 39 -9.28 -11.36 -15.87
CA ASN A 39 -9.14 -10.20 -14.97
C ASN A 39 -8.04 -9.22 -15.37
N GLU A 40 -7.13 -9.60 -16.27
CA GLU A 40 -5.92 -8.82 -16.56
C GLU A 40 -5.67 -8.73 -18.07
N ILE A 41 -5.06 -7.63 -18.51
CA ILE A 41 -4.49 -7.50 -19.85
C ILE A 41 -3.01 -7.20 -19.78
N LEU A 42 -2.25 -7.79 -20.70
CA LEU A 42 -0.86 -7.45 -20.95
C LEU A 42 -0.79 -6.63 -22.24
N MET A 43 -0.22 -5.44 -22.16
CA MET A 43 -0.05 -4.53 -23.28
C MET A 43 1.42 -4.21 -23.53
N LYS A 44 1.78 -4.03 -24.80
CA LYS A 44 2.98 -3.28 -25.21
C LYS A 44 2.59 -1.84 -25.43
N ASN A 45 3.07 -0.95 -24.58
CA ASN A 45 2.73 0.47 -24.64
C ASN A 45 3.58 1.18 -25.68
N ILE A 46 3.01 2.25 -26.23
CA ILE A 46 3.70 3.19 -27.11
C ILE A 46 3.47 4.62 -26.63
N ASP A 47 4.53 5.42 -26.67
CA ASP A 47 4.47 6.81 -26.24
C ASP A 47 3.77 7.69 -27.31
N PHE A 48 3.60 8.97 -26.98
CA PHE A 48 3.04 9.97 -27.90
C PHE A 48 3.82 10.11 -29.22
N TYR A 49 5.10 9.77 -29.21
CA TYR A 49 5.98 9.84 -30.37
C TYR A 49 6.04 8.52 -31.15
N GLY A 50 5.28 7.49 -30.75
CA GLY A 50 5.32 6.16 -31.36
C GLY A 50 6.61 5.39 -31.09
N ASN A 51 7.30 5.65 -29.98
CA ASN A 51 8.37 4.78 -29.47
C ASN A 51 7.79 3.67 -28.59
N GLU A 52 8.56 2.60 -28.37
CA GLU A 52 8.19 1.58 -27.39
C GLU A 52 8.29 2.16 -25.97
N ASP A 53 7.24 1.94 -25.18
CA ASP A 53 7.12 2.45 -23.81
C ASP A 53 6.91 1.30 -22.80
N GLY A 54 7.68 0.22 -23.00
CA GLY A 54 7.64 -0.95 -22.14
C GLY A 54 6.39 -1.82 -22.28
N TYR A 55 6.28 -2.74 -21.32
CA TYR A 55 5.19 -3.70 -21.18
C TYR A 55 4.46 -3.44 -19.88
N CYS A 56 3.13 -3.52 -19.91
CA CYS A 56 2.30 -3.23 -18.76
C CYS A 56 1.21 -4.29 -18.60
N VAL A 57 1.08 -4.84 -17.39
CA VAL A 57 -0.08 -5.64 -16.99
C VAL A 57 -1.02 -4.74 -16.20
N ARG A 58 -2.31 -4.76 -16.54
CA ARG A 58 -3.36 -3.95 -15.91
C ARG A 58 -4.57 -4.80 -15.60
N ARG A 59 -5.29 -4.45 -14.53
CA ARG A 59 -6.58 -5.08 -14.23
C ARG A 59 -7.68 -4.56 -15.13
N ILE A 60 -8.50 -5.47 -15.63
CA ILE A 60 -9.65 -5.16 -16.50
C ILE A 60 -10.70 -4.34 -15.74
N GLU A 61 -10.88 -4.60 -14.43
CA GLU A 61 -11.85 -3.89 -13.58
C GLU A 61 -11.58 -2.39 -13.47
N ASN A 62 -10.32 -1.97 -13.64
CA ASN A 62 -9.91 -0.56 -13.57
C ASN A 62 -10.11 0.20 -14.90
N ILE A 63 -10.39 -0.52 -16.00
CA ILE A 63 -10.57 0.08 -17.32
C ILE A 63 -12.02 0.56 -17.48
N VAL A 64 -12.18 1.86 -17.64
CA VAL A 64 -13.49 2.52 -17.80
C VAL A 64 -13.99 2.38 -19.23
N CYS A 65 -13.12 2.63 -20.21
CA CYS A 65 -13.43 2.48 -21.62
C CYS A 65 -12.15 2.28 -22.45
N TYR A 66 -12.35 1.95 -23.72
CA TYR A 66 -11.25 1.84 -24.67
C TYR A 66 -11.67 2.42 -26.03
N ASN A 67 -10.66 2.82 -26.81
CA ASN A 67 -10.84 3.34 -28.15
C ASN A 67 -9.87 2.62 -29.10
N THR A 68 -10.34 2.22 -30.28
CA THR A 68 -9.52 1.57 -31.32
C THR A 68 -9.36 2.44 -32.58
N GLY A 69 -9.81 3.69 -32.54
CA GLY A 69 -9.80 4.61 -33.67
C GLY A 69 -9.58 6.06 -33.26
N GLY A 70 -9.65 6.97 -34.24
CA GLY A 70 -9.40 8.39 -34.01
C GLY A 70 -7.99 8.82 -34.38
N MET A 71 -7.81 10.14 -34.43
CA MET A 71 -6.62 10.77 -35.02
C MET A 71 -5.36 10.51 -34.18
N ASP A 72 -5.49 10.44 -32.86
CA ASP A 72 -4.36 10.18 -31.95
C ASP A 72 -3.76 8.78 -32.16
N ILE A 73 -4.59 7.73 -32.09
CA ILE A 73 -4.17 6.34 -32.36
C ILE A 73 -3.59 6.21 -33.77
N TYR A 74 -4.22 6.85 -34.76
CA TYR A 74 -3.72 6.85 -36.15
C TYR A 74 -2.32 7.46 -36.23
N ARG A 75 -2.10 8.63 -35.60
CA ARG A 75 -0.81 9.32 -35.60
C ARG A 75 0.27 8.50 -34.88
N LYS A 76 -0.01 8.00 -33.68
CA LYS A 76 0.92 7.17 -32.90
C LYS A 76 1.30 5.90 -33.68
N ARG A 77 0.32 5.27 -34.34
CA ARG A 77 0.55 4.11 -35.22
C ARG A 77 1.43 4.47 -36.43
N GLN A 78 1.20 5.58 -37.11
CA GLN A 78 2.05 6.00 -38.24
C GLN A 78 3.50 6.20 -37.78
N LEU A 79 3.70 6.93 -36.69
CA LEU A 79 5.04 7.17 -36.13
C LEU A 79 5.73 5.86 -35.73
N TRP A 80 4.98 4.94 -35.13
CA TRP A 80 5.47 3.59 -34.82
C TRP A 80 5.89 2.82 -36.09
N GLU A 81 5.06 2.86 -37.14
CA GLU A 81 5.32 2.17 -38.40
C GLU A 81 6.53 2.75 -39.16
N GLU A 82 6.75 4.06 -39.10
CA GLU A 82 7.91 4.74 -39.70
C GLU A 82 9.23 4.35 -39.01
N LYS A 83 9.18 4.02 -37.72
CA LYS A 83 10.34 3.61 -36.91
C LYS A 83 10.70 2.12 -37.04
N LYS A 84 9.93 1.33 -37.81
CA LYS A 84 10.05 -0.15 -37.93
C LYS A 84 11.37 -0.70 -38.48
N HIS A 85 12.37 0.12 -38.83
CA HIS A 85 13.66 -0.40 -39.30
C HIS A 85 14.55 -1.02 -38.20
N SER A 86 14.18 -0.95 -36.91
CA SER A 86 14.97 -1.49 -35.79
C SER A 86 14.26 -2.45 -34.82
N HIS A 87 12.95 -2.70 -34.94
CA HIS A 87 12.20 -3.44 -33.93
C HIS A 87 11.58 -4.72 -34.49
N VAL A 88 12.16 -5.87 -34.12
CA VAL A 88 11.47 -7.16 -34.20
C VAL A 88 10.28 -7.09 -33.24
N MET A 89 9.09 -7.56 -33.66
CA MET A 89 8.03 -7.90 -32.71
C MET A 89 8.57 -9.04 -31.83
N GLU A 90 9.34 -8.73 -30.81
CA GLU A 90 9.65 -9.71 -29.78
C GLU A 90 8.35 -10.01 -29.05
N ASN A 91 7.93 -11.26 -29.14
CA ASN A 91 6.75 -11.77 -28.45
C ASN A 91 7.07 -11.81 -26.96
N PHE A 92 6.90 -10.68 -26.27
CA PHE A 92 6.83 -10.71 -24.82
C PHE A 92 5.60 -11.55 -24.45
N PHE A 93 5.86 -12.69 -23.81
CA PHE A 93 4.85 -13.64 -23.43
C PHE A 93 5.12 -14.09 -21.99
N VAL A 94 4.06 -14.10 -21.19
CA VAL A 94 4.04 -14.66 -19.85
C VAL A 94 3.34 -16.00 -19.88
N GLU A 95 4.04 -17.01 -19.35
CA GLU A 95 3.60 -18.42 -19.34
C GLU A 95 2.50 -18.69 -18.30
N GLU A 96 2.39 -17.83 -17.30
CA GLU A 96 1.44 -17.95 -16.20
C GLU A 96 0.03 -17.51 -16.60
N GLU A 97 -0.98 -18.17 -16.05
CA GLU A 97 -2.39 -17.82 -16.27
C GLU A 97 -2.72 -16.44 -15.68
N ASN A 98 -2.13 -16.14 -14.51
CA ASN A 98 -2.14 -14.79 -13.97
C ASN A 98 -0.97 -13.99 -14.57
N LEU A 99 -1.30 -12.97 -15.37
CA LEU A 99 -0.35 -12.17 -16.12
C LEU A 99 0.55 -11.34 -15.19
N MET A 100 0.01 -10.86 -14.06
CA MET A 100 0.80 -10.13 -13.06
C MET A 100 1.86 -11.02 -12.42
N THR A 101 1.51 -12.27 -12.06
CA THR A 101 2.45 -13.29 -11.58
C THR A 101 3.52 -13.55 -12.63
N GLY A 102 3.11 -13.71 -13.89
CA GLY A 102 4.03 -13.89 -15.00
C GLY A 102 5.00 -12.72 -15.16
N MET A 103 4.52 -11.48 -15.05
CA MET A 103 5.33 -10.27 -15.17
C MET A 103 6.38 -10.18 -14.05
N LEU A 104 5.99 -10.51 -12.81
CA LEU A 104 6.89 -10.58 -11.67
C LEU A 104 7.95 -11.69 -11.86
N ALA A 105 7.54 -12.88 -12.31
CA ALA A 105 8.46 -13.97 -12.63
C ALA A 105 9.46 -13.59 -13.72
N TYR A 106 8.98 -12.93 -14.78
CA TYR A 106 9.81 -12.39 -15.85
C TYR A 106 10.82 -11.38 -15.32
N ALA A 107 10.39 -10.43 -14.48
CA ALA A 107 11.24 -9.39 -13.91
C ALA A 107 12.41 -9.98 -13.10
N ILE A 108 12.13 -10.99 -12.27
CA ILE A 108 13.17 -11.70 -11.51
C ILE A 108 14.12 -12.44 -12.45
N LYS A 109 13.58 -13.24 -13.38
CA LYS A 109 14.36 -14.08 -14.29
C LYS A 109 15.33 -13.26 -15.14
N ASN A 110 14.86 -12.12 -15.64
CA ASN A 110 15.62 -11.27 -16.56
C ASN A 110 16.35 -10.12 -15.86
N ARG A 111 16.20 -9.99 -14.53
CA ARG A 111 16.70 -8.85 -13.76
C ARG A 111 16.24 -7.54 -14.42
N GLU A 112 14.94 -7.38 -14.51
CA GLU A 112 14.31 -6.12 -14.89
C GLU A 112 13.69 -5.47 -13.65
N PRO A 113 13.86 -4.14 -13.47
CA PRO A 113 13.09 -3.41 -12.47
C PRO A 113 11.64 -3.28 -12.93
N VAL A 114 10.76 -2.98 -11.98
CA VAL A 114 9.34 -2.75 -12.23
C VAL A 114 8.88 -1.43 -11.63
N PHE A 115 7.86 -0.85 -12.25
CA PHE A 115 6.94 0.04 -11.56
C PHE A 115 5.73 -0.75 -11.07
N ALA A 116 5.35 -0.56 -9.81
CA ALA A 116 4.09 -1.00 -9.26
C ALA A 116 3.21 0.21 -8.98
N PHE A 117 2.09 0.28 -9.68
CA PHE A 117 1.09 1.34 -9.53
C PHE A 117 0.05 0.87 -8.51
N CYS A 118 -0.11 1.64 -7.44
CA CYS A 118 -1.07 1.38 -6.36
C CYS A 118 -1.84 2.67 -6.10
N GLU A 119 -3.07 2.77 -6.59
CA GLU A 119 -3.87 3.99 -6.55
C GLU A 119 -3.10 5.21 -7.08
N GLU A 120 -2.82 6.22 -6.24
CA GLU A 120 -2.08 7.43 -6.59
C GLU A 120 -0.55 7.29 -6.42
N CYS A 121 -0.08 6.14 -5.93
CA CYS A 121 1.32 5.87 -5.65
C CYS A 121 1.98 5.02 -6.73
N VAL A 122 3.25 5.34 -7.03
CA VAL A 122 4.09 4.55 -7.96
C VAL A 122 5.38 4.18 -7.27
N TYR A 123 5.58 2.88 -7.08
CA TYR A 123 6.79 2.34 -6.46
C TYR A 123 7.70 1.73 -7.51
N ALA A 124 9.01 1.95 -7.38
CA ALA A 124 9.99 1.55 -8.37
C ALA A 124 11.10 0.71 -7.73
N GLY A 125 11.34 -0.50 -8.23
CA GLY A 125 12.35 -1.33 -7.61
C GLY A 125 12.59 -2.67 -8.27
N TRP A 126 13.49 -3.45 -7.66
CA TRP A 126 13.76 -4.82 -8.04
C TRP A 126 12.81 -5.77 -7.33
N VAL A 127 12.17 -6.68 -8.08
CA VAL A 127 11.32 -7.71 -7.46
C VAL A 127 12.19 -8.69 -6.69
N CYS A 128 12.00 -8.76 -5.38
CA CYS A 128 12.76 -9.60 -4.47
C CYS A 128 12.03 -10.87 -4.04
N GLY A 129 10.70 -10.84 -4.08
CA GLY A 129 9.84 -12.01 -3.88
C GLY A 129 8.38 -11.63 -4.07
N TYR A 130 7.52 -12.61 -4.30
CA TYR A 130 6.08 -12.38 -4.40
C TYR A 130 5.28 -13.62 -4.02
N SER A 131 3.98 -13.44 -3.83
CA SER A 131 2.98 -14.48 -3.62
C SER A 131 1.61 -14.00 -4.14
N ASP A 132 0.55 -14.72 -3.83
CA ASP A 132 -0.82 -14.27 -4.11
C ASP A 132 -1.26 -13.10 -3.20
N GLU A 133 -0.55 -12.85 -2.10
CA GLU A 133 -0.89 -11.80 -1.12
C GLU A 133 0.06 -10.59 -1.13
N ILE A 134 1.34 -10.81 -1.45
CA ILE A 134 2.40 -9.79 -1.26
C ILE A 134 3.34 -9.74 -2.45
N VAL A 135 3.80 -8.55 -2.80
CA VAL A 135 4.96 -8.28 -3.65
C VAL A 135 6.01 -7.55 -2.82
N ILE A 136 7.24 -8.05 -2.86
CA ILE A 136 8.39 -7.45 -2.17
C ILE A 136 9.27 -6.82 -3.23
N LEU A 137 9.41 -5.50 -3.16
CA LEU A 137 10.37 -4.75 -3.95
C LEU A 137 11.56 -4.39 -3.06
N ASN A 138 12.77 -4.38 -3.62
CA ASN A 138 13.82 -3.53 -3.09
C ASN A 138 13.74 -2.20 -3.84
N GLU A 139 13.33 -1.17 -3.12
CA GLU A 139 13.13 0.17 -3.66
C GLU A 139 14.48 0.91 -3.71
N LEU A 140 14.67 1.68 -4.78
CA LEU A 140 15.80 2.59 -4.90
C LEU A 140 15.30 3.96 -5.33
N THR A 141 15.99 4.98 -4.84
CA THR A 141 15.79 6.34 -5.37
C THR A 141 16.07 6.38 -6.88
N PRO A 142 15.59 7.41 -7.60
CA PRO A 142 15.94 7.61 -9.01
C PRO A 142 17.46 7.64 -9.27
N TYR A 143 18.28 7.89 -8.25
CA TYR A 143 19.74 7.94 -8.33
C TYR A 143 20.45 6.65 -7.88
N GLY A 144 19.69 5.61 -7.51
CA GLY A 144 20.23 4.30 -7.10
C GLY A 144 20.67 4.21 -5.65
N GLU A 145 20.16 5.09 -4.77
CA GLU A 145 20.32 4.91 -3.34
C GLU A 145 19.30 3.86 -2.87
N ASP A 146 19.77 2.79 -2.21
CA ASP A 146 18.91 1.75 -1.64
C ASP A 146 17.97 2.32 -0.55
N GLU A 147 16.67 2.19 -0.75
CA GLU A 147 15.60 2.51 0.20
C GLU A 147 15.01 1.24 0.85
N GLY A 148 15.72 0.11 0.75
CA GLY A 148 15.40 -1.11 1.48
C GLY A 148 14.23 -1.88 0.88
N GLU A 149 13.64 -2.78 1.66
CA GLU A 149 12.47 -3.53 1.21
C GLU A 149 11.18 -2.72 1.41
N LEU A 150 10.38 -2.72 0.35
CA LEU A 150 8.99 -2.30 0.32
C LEU A 150 8.11 -3.55 0.18
N TRP A 151 7.13 -3.67 1.06
CA TRP A 151 6.19 -4.79 1.11
C TRP A 151 4.83 -4.30 0.67
N LEU A 152 4.47 -4.58 -0.57
CA LEU A 152 3.18 -4.22 -1.15
C LEU A 152 2.23 -5.37 -1.00
N LYS A 153 1.03 -5.12 -0.49
CA LYS A 153 -0.04 -6.08 -0.68
C LYS A 153 -0.46 -6.11 -2.15
N ARG A 154 -0.62 -7.31 -2.67
CA ARG A 154 -0.90 -7.52 -4.10
C ARG A 154 -2.27 -6.98 -4.51
N GLU A 155 -3.25 -7.04 -3.62
CA GLU A 155 -4.62 -6.57 -3.88
C GLU A 155 -4.68 -5.06 -4.20
N TYR A 156 -3.71 -4.27 -3.74
CA TYR A 156 -3.59 -2.84 -4.02
C TYR A 156 -2.77 -2.51 -5.27
N ILE A 157 -2.19 -3.50 -5.97
CA ILE A 157 -1.46 -3.26 -7.22
C ILE A 157 -2.44 -3.26 -8.38
N ASP A 158 -2.64 -2.10 -8.99
CA ASP A 158 -3.51 -1.87 -10.14
C ASP A 158 -2.84 -2.23 -11.46
N ALA A 159 -1.54 -1.93 -11.54
CA ALA A 159 -0.73 -2.19 -12.71
C ALA A 159 0.72 -2.50 -12.36
N LEU A 160 1.36 -3.33 -13.19
CA LEU A 160 2.80 -3.54 -13.19
C LEU A 160 3.37 -3.17 -14.54
N GLU A 161 4.47 -2.43 -14.56
CA GLU A 161 5.18 -2.05 -15.77
C GLU A 161 6.65 -2.45 -15.69
N THR A 162 7.20 -2.88 -16.82
CA THR A 162 8.63 -3.11 -16.99
C THR A 162 9.09 -2.70 -18.39
N GLY A 163 10.40 -2.46 -18.55
CA GLY A 163 10.98 -2.20 -19.87
C GLY A 163 10.74 -0.80 -20.43
N SER A 164 10.07 0.10 -19.71
CA SER A 164 9.88 1.48 -20.16
C SER A 164 11.20 2.27 -20.18
N PRO A 165 11.30 3.34 -20.98
CA PRO A 165 12.49 4.17 -21.05
C PRO A 165 12.95 4.68 -19.67
N ASP A 166 12.03 5.07 -18.77
CA ASP A 166 12.41 5.53 -17.43
C ASP A 166 13.02 4.39 -16.60
N LEU A 167 12.41 3.20 -16.60
CA LEU A 167 13.00 2.03 -15.94
C LEU A 167 14.35 1.64 -16.54
N GLN A 168 14.54 1.77 -17.84
CA GLN A 168 15.84 1.49 -18.48
C GLN A 168 16.90 2.54 -18.12
N ILE A 169 16.51 3.79 -17.88
CA ILE A 169 17.41 4.82 -17.35
C ILE A 169 17.77 4.50 -15.89
N ARG A 170 16.78 4.23 -15.04
CA ARG A 170 16.97 3.86 -13.63
C ARG A 170 17.83 2.61 -13.48
N LYS A 171 17.58 1.58 -14.29
CA LYS A 171 18.35 0.34 -14.34
C LYS A 171 19.85 0.61 -14.44
N LYS A 172 20.28 1.54 -15.30
CA LYS A 172 21.69 1.93 -15.46
C LYS A 172 22.28 2.56 -14.21
N PHE A 173 21.50 3.36 -13.47
CA PHE A 173 21.92 3.90 -12.18
C PHE A 173 21.99 2.81 -11.10
N TRP A 174 21.09 1.82 -11.17
CA TRP A 174 20.94 0.76 -10.18
C TRP A 174 21.87 -0.45 -10.39
N GLU A 175 22.59 -0.52 -11.51
CA GLU A 175 23.45 -1.66 -11.88
C GLU A 175 24.44 -2.10 -10.79
N LYS A 176 24.86 -1.19 -9.91
CA LYS A 176 25.80 -1.47 -8.81
C LYS A 176 25.15 -2.05 -7.55
N GLU A 177 23.86 -1.82 -7.38
CA GLU A 177 23.10 -2.14 -6.15
C GLU A 177 22.04 -3.21 -6.43
N VAL A 178 22.18 -4.00 -7.52
CA VAL A 178 21.23 -5.10 -7.81
C VAL A 178 21.21 -6.05 -6.61
N PRO A 179 20.10 -6.12 -5.86
CA PRO A 179 20.05 -6.93 -4.65
C PRO A 179 20.17 -8.40 -5.02
N LYS A 180 20.60 -9.21 -4.06
CA LYS A 180 20.41 -10.66 -4.16
C LYS A 180 18.94 -11.00 -3.92
N CYS A 181 18.09 -10.60 -4.87
CA CYS A 181 16.72 -11.05 -4.99
C CYS A 181 16.77 -12.50 -5.51
N ASP A 182 16.61 -13.48 -4.63
CA ASP A 182 16.59 -14.89 -5.03
C ASP A 182 15.20 -15.38 -5.45
N GLY A 183 14.23 -14.46 -5.48
CA GLY A 183 12.88 -14.70 -5.98
C GLY A 183 12.13 -15.76 -5.20
N ARG A 184 12.51 -16.00 -3.95
CA ARG A 184 11.80 -16.98 -3.13
C ARG A 184 10.36 -16.53 -2.97
N PRO A 185 9.39 -17.43 -3.23
CA PRO A 185 8.00 -17.12 -2.94
C PRO A 185 7.86 -16.85 -1.44
N GLU A 186 7.39 -15.66 -1.10
CA GLU A 186 6.99 -15.37 0.28
C GLU A 186 5.66 -16.06 0.53
N LYS A 187 5.39 -16.52 1.75
CA LYS A 187 4.22 -17.38 1.97
C LYS A 187 2.94 -16.59 2.20
N SER A 188 3.03 -15.40 2.79
CA SER A 188 1.88 -14.55 3.16
C SER A 188 2.39 -13.25 3.80
N PHE A 189 1.63 -12.17 3.70
CA PHE A 189 1.94 -10.88 4.32
C PHE A 189 2.10 -11.01 5.86
N TYR A 190 1.15 -11.71 6.51
CA TYR A 190 1.17 -12.02 7.94
C TYR A 190 2.46 -12.73 8.41
N ARG A 191 2.87 -13.81 7.72
CA ARG A 191 4.07 -14.57 8.13
C ARG A 191 5.34 -13.75 8.04
N LYS A 192 5.41 -12.78 7.11
CA LYS A 192 6.54 -11.87 7.01
C LYS A 192 6.57 -10.92 8.20
N LEU A 193 5.45 -10.27 8.51
CA LEU A 193 5.33 -9.41 9.70
C LEU A 193 5.61 -10.13 11.02
N LYS A 194 5.15 -11.37 11.16
CA LYS A 194 5.36 -12.18 12.37
C LYS A 194 6.82 -12.35 12.75
N LYS A 195 7.74 -12.33 11.78
CA LYS A 195 9.19 -12.42 12.02
C LYS A 195 9.74 -11.20 12.79
N TYR A 196 9.01 -10.08 12.76
CA TYR A 196 9.40 -8.80 13.37
C TYR A 196 8.64 -8.46 14.65
N LYS A 197 7.80 -9.37 15.14
CA LYS A 197 7.09 -9.22 16.41
C LYS A 197 8.08 -8.98 17.55
N GLY A 198 7.94 -7.85 18.25
CA GLY A 198 8.80 -7.44 19.36
C GLY A 198 10.20 -7.00 18.94
N SER A 199 10.44 -6.81 17.63
CA SER A 199 11.70 -6.25 17.14
C SER A 199 11.73 -4.74 17.38
N LEU A 200 12.93 -4.20 17.62
CA LEU A 200 13.14 -2.74 17.73
C LEU A 200 13.29 -2.05 16.36
N GLN A 201 13.08 -2.78 15.27
CA GLN A 201 13.14 -2.22 13.94
C GLN A 201 11.93 -1.32 13.74
N LEU A 202 12.19 -0.08 13.29
CA LEU A 202 11.14 0.83 12.88
C LEU A 202 10.67 0.48 11.47
N PHE A 203 9.37 0.65 11.28
CA PHE A 203 8.68 0.50 10.01
C PHE A 203 7.89 1.75 9.73
N GLU A 204 7.74 2.04 8.46
CA GLU A 204 6.80 3.01 7.92
C GLU A 204 5.66 2.22 7.30
N ILE A 205 4.42 2.45 7.77
CA ILE A 205 3.26 1.60 7.45
C ILE A 205 2.17 2.50 6.88
N TYR A 206 1.71 2.20 5.67
CA TYR A 206 0.65 2.94 4.99
C TYR A 206 -0.64 2.13 5.03
N ALA A 207 -1.74 2.83 5.31
CA ALA A 207 -3.08 2.27 5.31
C ALA A 207 -3.85 2.72 4.05
N ASP A 208 -4.80 1.92 3.62
CA ASP A 208 -5.68 2.20 2.48
C ASP A 208 -6.53 3.46 2.65
N SER A 209 -6.93 3.78 3.88
CA SER A 209 -7.73 4.97 4.19
C SER A 209 -6.94 6.28 4.15
N ASP A 210 -5.61 6.24 4.13
CA ASP A 210 -4.73 7.39 4.26
C ASP A 210 -3.36 7.13 3.62
N TRP A 211 -3.23 7.50 2.34
CA TRP A 211 -2.00 7.33 1.56
C TRP A 211 -1.00 8.49 1.77
N GLU A 212 -1.46 9.64 2.27
CA GLU A 212 -0.60 10.80 2.54
C GLU A 212 0.14 10.67 3.87
N ASN A 213 -0.44 9.97 4.85
CA ASN A 213 0.14 9.78 6.17
C ASN A 213 0.51 8.32 6.43
N CYS A 214 1.67 8.13 7.06
CA CYS A 214 2.15 6.82 7.46
C CYS A 214 2.24 6.70 8.99
N TYR A 215 2.08 5.47 9.49
CA TYR A 215 2.41 5.11 10.86
C TYR A 215 3.88 4.75 10.93
N VAL A 216 4.61 5.40 11.83
CA VAL A 216 5.99 5.02 12.13
C VAL A 216 6.05 4.36 13.48
N GLY A 217 6.68 3.17 13.58
CA GLY A 217 6.77 2.50 14.85
C GLY A 217 7.40 1.12 14.81
N THR A 218 7.45 0.47 15.98
CA THR A 218 7.85 -0.94 16.12
C THR A 218 6.63 -1.85 16.08
N ILE A 219 6.80 -3.02 15.47
CA ILE A 219 5.75 -4.06 15.47
C ILE A 219 5.81 -4.82 16.79
N GLU A 220 4.85 -4.57 17.67
CA GLU A 220 4.78 -5.22 18.99
C GLU A 220 4.08 -6.57 18.91
N TYR A 221 2.94 -6.61 18.23
CA TYR A 221 2.13 -7.82 18.07
C TYR A 221 1.53 -7.90 16.67
N VAL A 222 1.33 -9.12 16.20
CA VAL A 222 0.66 -9.38 14.93
C VAL A 222 -0.10 -10.69 15.01
N THR A 223 -1.36 -10.66 14.60
CA THR A 223 -2.25 -11.81 14.46
C THR A 223 -2.60 -11.97 12.99
N LYS A 224 -3.42 -12.96 12.64
CA LYS A 224 -3.87 -13.11 11.25
C LYS A 224 -4.80 -11.99 10.79
N LYS A 225 -5.34 -11.20 11.72
CA LYS A 225 -6.32 -10.15 11.45
C LYS A 225 -5.83 -8.75 11.77
N GLU A 226 -4.89 -8.60 12.70
CA GLU A 226 -4.56 -7.30 13.27
C GLU A 226 -3.05 -7.14 13.49
N LEU A 227 -2.62 -5.89 13.47
CA LEU A 227 -1.25 -5.45 13.71
C LEU A 227 -1.27 -4.40 14.83
N ALA A 228 -0.49 -4.61 15.89
CA ALA A 228 -0.27 -3.60 16.92
C ALA A 228 1.11 -2.98 16.76
N ILE A 229 1.11 -1.66 16.61
CA ILE A 229 2.29 -0.82 16.42
C ILE A 229 2.46 0.02 17.67
N LYS A 230 3.69 0.07 18.18
CA LYS A 230 4.09 1.10 19.11
C LYS A 230 4.53 2.32 18.32
N HIS A 231 3.65 3.31 18.27
CA HIS A 231 3.77 4.45 17.38
C HIS A 231 4.80 5.46 17.88
N ILE A 232 5.47 6.11 16.94
CA ILE A 232 6.43 7.18 17.14
C ILE A 232 5.99 8.35 16.28
N ASP A 233 5.88 9.52 16.90
CA ASP A 233 5.51 10.76 16.21
C ASP A 233 6.60 11.26 15.26
N SER A 234 6.29 12.33 14.52
CA SER A 234 7.21 12.97 13.58
C SER A 234 8.45 13.61 14.24
N GLU A 235 8.45 13.78 15.56
CA GLU A 235 9.56 14.31 16.35
C GLU A 235 10.45 13.19 16.94
N GLY A 236 10.05 11.93 16.82
CA GLY A 236 10.78 10.77 17.34
C GLY A 236 10.40 10.39 18.78
N HIS A 237 9.27 10.88 19.30
CA HIS A 237 8.76 10.52 20.61
C HIS A 237 7.70 9.42 20.51
N TYR A 238 7.56 8.64 21.58
CA TYR A 238 6.47 7.66 21.66
C TYR A 238 5.12 8.37 21.68
N ASP A 239 4.21 7.85 20.88
CA ASP A 239 2.90 8.45 20.66
C ASP A 239 1.79 7.41 20.68
N GLY A 240 1.85 6.51 21.66
CA GLY A 240 0.79 5.55 21.92
C GLY A 240 0.92 4.22 21.17
N TYR A 241 -0.12 3.40 21.31
CA TYR A 241 -0.27 2.16 20.55
C TYR A 241 -1.39 2.30 19.54
N VAL A 242 -1.13 1.82 18.33
CA VAL A 242 -2.09 1.76 17.22
C VAL A 242 -2.36 0.30 16.90
N VAL A 243 -3.63 -0.08 16.85
CA VAL A 243 -4.07 -1.37 16.31
C VAL A 243 -4.74 -1.10 14.97
N LEU A 244 -4.20 -1.71 13.93
CA LEU A 244 -4.74 -1.71 12.56
C LEU A 244 -5.29 -3.09 12.23
N THR A 245 -6.36 -3.15 11.45
CA THR A 245 -6.67 -4.40 10.73
C THR A 245 -5.55 -4.67 9.72
N LEU A 246 -5.18 -5.92 9.52
CA LEU A 246 -4.23 -6.28 8.48
C LEU A 246 -4.80 -6.01 7.09
N GLU A 247 -6.12 -5.98 6.93
CA GLU A 247 -6.82 -5.64 5.69
C GLU A 247 -6.52 -4.20 5.26
N ALA A 248 -6.61 -3.25 6.21
CA ALA A 248 -6.34 -1.83 5.98
C ALA A 248 -4.87 -1.52 5.66
N VAL A 249 -3.92 -2.42 5.96
CA VAL A 249 -2.50 -2.18 5.63
C VAL A 249 -2.27 -2.38 4.14
N MET A 250 -1.91 -1.31 3.43
CA MET A 250 -1.58 -1.34 2.01
C MET A 250 -0.12 -1.74 1.79
N CYS A 251 0.81 -1.02 2.44
CA CYS A 251 2.23 -1.26 2.26
C CYS A 251 3.07 -0.95 3.50
N ILE A 252 4.28 -1.52 3.54
CA ILE A 252 5.24 -1.34 4.63
C ILE A 252 6.64 -1.11 4.06
N CYS A 253 7.27 -0.02 4.46
CA CYS A 253 8.64 0.31 4.09
C CYS A 253 9.57 0.08 5.28
N GLN A 254 10.70 -0.58 5.04
CA GLN A 254 11.71 -0.84 6.07
C GLN A 254 12.77 0.27 6.19
N LYS A 255 12.87 1.12 5.17
CA LYS A 255 13.85 2.19 5.07
C LYS A 255 13.26 3.26 4.17
N SER A 256 13.53 4.50 4.53
CA SER A 256 13.19 5.68 3.75
C SER A 256 13.99 6.86 4.31
N ARG A 257 14.02 7.97 3.59
CA ARG A 257 14.61 9.22 4.14
C ARG A 257 13.86 9.68 5.39
N TYR A 258 12.54 9.53 5.42
CA TYR A 258 11.71 9.89 6.56
C TYR A 258 12.00 8.98 7.77
N LEU A 259 11.98 7.67 7.58
CA LEU A 259 12.28 6.70 8.63
C LEU A 259 13.70 6.89 9.18
N SER A 260 14.67 7.19 8.31
CA SER A 260 16.05 7.52 8.71
C SER A 260 16.13 8.79 9.59
N LYS A 261 15.26 9.78 9.33
CA LYS A 261 15.14 10.99 10.17
C LYS A 261 14.56 10.64 11.54
N ILE A 262 13.48 9.85 11.58
CA ILE A 262 12.85 9.40 12.82
C ILE A 262 13.82 8.55 13.64
N GLN A 263 14.55 7.61 13.02
CA GLN A 263 15.57 6.79 13.70
C GLN A 263 16.66 7.63 14.39
N LYS A 264 17.13 8.71 13.75
CA LYS A 264 18.11 9.64 14.36
C LYS A 264 17.53 10.43 15.53
N ASN A 265 16.24 10.75 15.45
CA ASN A 265 15.52 11.50 16.46
C ASN A 265 14.87 10.61 17.53
N ASN A 266 14.97 9.28 17.39
CA ASN A 266 14.25 8.36 18.25
C ASN A 266 14.75 8.48 19.69
N LYS A 267 13.97 9.20 20.49
CA LYS A 267 14.22 9.43 21.92
C LYS A 267 13.34 8.51 22.76
N CYS A 268 12.88 7.37 22.22
CA CYS A 268 12.04 6.45 22.97
C CYS A 268 12.71 6.04 24.29
N ASP A 269 12.28 6.72 25.35
CA ASP A 269 12.74 6.47 26.71
C ASP A 269 12.09 5.19 27.24
N THR A 270 12.83 4.44 28.04
CA THR A 270 12.42 3.12 28.55
C THR A 270 11.33 3.16 29.63
N THR A 271 10.82 4.34 29.99
CA THR A 271 9.78 4.58 31.02
C THR A 271 8.34 4.39 30.54
N GLN A 272 8.16 3.86 29.32
CA GLN A 272 6.86 3.79 28.64
C GLN A 272 5.95 2.68 29.17
N ILE A 273 4.64 2.92 29.11
CA ILE A 273 3.63 1.94 29.53
C ILE A 273 3.73 0.73 28.60
N LYS A 274 4.08 -0.42 29.17
CA LYS A 274 4.19 -1.67 28.43
C LYS A 274 2.79 -2.25 28.18
N LEU A 275 2.46 -2.43 26.91
CA LEU A 275 1.27 -3.16 26.49
C LEU A 275 1.59 -4.66 26.47
N GLU A 276 1.02 -5.40 27.40
CA GLU A 276 1.12 -6.86 27.42
C GLU A 276 -0.12 -7.44 26.77
N MET A 277 0.08 -8.13 25.64
CA MET A 277 -0.99 -8.80 24.89
C MET A 277 -0.69 -10.29 24.83
N ASP A 278 -1.59 -11.10 25.35
CA ASP A 278 -1.53 -12.56 25.36
C ASP A 278 -2.59 -13.21 24.45
N GLY A 279 -3.59 -12.44 24.03
CA GLY A 279 -4.70 -12.88 23.19
C GLY A 279 -4.45 -12.85 21.66
N GLU A 280 -5.37 -13.48 20.93
CA GLU A 280 -5.43 -13.43 19.45
C GLU A 280 -6.23 -12.23 18.92
N ASN A 281 -6.89 -11.46 19.78
CA ASN A 281 -7.67 -10.26 19.46
C ASN A 281 -6.97 -9.04 20.07
N LEU A 282 -6.15 -8.37 19.27
CA LEU A 282 -5.35 -7.22 19.70
C LEU A 282 -6.25 -6.02 20.01
N SER A 283 -7.36 -5.85 19.27
CA SER A 283 -8.34 -4.80 19.57
C SER A 283 -8.91 -4.95 20.98
N ASP A 284 -9.34 -6.15 21.38
CA ASP A 284 -9.84 -6.38 22.73
C ASP A 284 -8.79 -6.11 23.80
N GLU A 285 -7.55 -6.55 23.58
CA GLU A 285 -6.48 -6.34 24.53
C GLU A 285 -6.12 -4.84 24.67
N VAL A 286 -6.16 -4.08 23.57
CA VAL A 286 -5.91 -2.64 23.61
C VAL A 286 -7.05 -1.88 24.31
N LEU A 287 -8.31 -2.30 24.12
CA LEU A 287 -9.47 -1.73 24.82
C LEU A 287 -9.41 -2.04 26.33
N ARG A 288 -9.09 -3.28 26.72
CA ARG A 288 -8.87 -3.64 28.14
C ARG A 288 -7.71 -2.87 28.74
N PHE A 289 -6.64 -2.68 27.97
CA PHE A 289 -5.51 -1.88 28.41
C PHE A 289 -5.93 -0.42 28.66
N ALA A 290 -6.63 0.20 27.72
CA ALA A 290 -7.15 1.55 27.86
C ALA A 290 -8.05 1.68 29.09
N GLN A 291 -9.02 0.77 29.26
CA GLN A 291 -9.92 0.77 30.40
C GLN A 291 -9.20 0.57 31.75
N ARG A 292 -8.25 -0.37 31.84
CA ARG A 292 -7.47 -0.61 33.08
C ARG A 292 -6.59 0.59 33.48
N LYS A 293 -6.16 1.37 32.49
CA LYS A 293 -5.29 2.53 32.69
C LYS A 293 -6.08 3.85 32.69
N SER A 294 -7.40 3.80 32.56
CA SER A 294 -8.27 4.97 32.39
C SER A 294 -7.78 5.91 31.28
N LEU A 295 -7.35 5.32 30.16
CA LEU A 295 -6.84 6.06 29.01
C LEU A 295 -7.96 6.29 27.99
N PRO A 296 -8.04 7.49 27.41
CA PRO A 296 -8.89 7.74 26.26
C PRO A 296 -8.44 6.92 25.05
N VAL A 297 -9.39 6.63 24.17
CA VAL A 297 -9.17 5.97 22.89
C VAL A 297 -9.62 6.87 21.74
N PHE A 298 -8.99 6.64 20.60
CA PHE A 298 -9.43 7.10 19.29
C PHE A 298 -9.89 5.88 18.49
N LEU A 299 -11.06 5.99 17.87
CA LEU A 299 -11.61 5.00 16.93
C LEU A 299 -11.77 5.69 15.58
N GLU A 300 -11.21 5.10 14.54
CA GLU A 300 -11.38 5.57 13.16
C GLU A 300 -12.39 4.69 12.42
N ILE A 301 -13.29 5.35 11.69
CA ILE A 301 -14.33 4.73 10.86
C ILE A 301 -14.33 5.46 9.51
N GLY A 302 -13.78 4.83 8.49
CA GLY A 302 -13.50 5.47 7.20
C GLY A 302 -12.67 6.74 7.42
N THR A 303 -13.20 7.89 7.00
CA THR A 303 -12.53 9.19 7.14
C THR A 303 -12.90 9.95 8.43
N GLN A 304 -13.60 9.31 9.38
CA GLN A 304 -14.09 9.96 10.59
C GLN A 304 -13.42 9.40 11.85
N GLY A 305 -13.03 10.31 12.74
CA GLY A 305 -12.40 10.00 14.01
C GLY A 305 -13.31 10.27 15.22
N TYR A 306 -13.35 9.33 16.15
CA TYR A 306 -14.12 9.41 17.39
C TYR A 306 -13.21 9.28 18.60
N TYR A 307 -13.30 10.22 19.53
CA TYR A 307 -12.45 10.31 20.73
C TYR A 307 -13.29 10.06 21.97
N GLY A 308 -12.82 9.29 22.93
CA GLY A 308 -13.58 9.10 24.16
C GLY A 308 -13.04 8.01 25.09
N ASP A 309 -13.83 7.69 26.10
CA ASP A 309 -13.58 6.56 27.02
C ASP A 309 -14.49 5.39 26.68
N ILE A 310 -13.94 4.19 26.85
CA ILE A 310 -14.61 2.93 26.55
C ILE A 310 -15.43 2.51 27.76
N GLU A 311 -16.76 2.53 27.61
CA GLU A 311 -17.66 2.10 28.69
C GLU A 311 -17.81 0.58 28.71
N GLN A 312 -18.07 -0.03 27.56
CA GLN A 312 -18.19 -1.47 27.36
C GLN A 312 -18.08 -1.84 25.88
N TRP A 313 -17.80 -3.10 25.59
CA TRP A 313 -17.80 -3.62 24.22
C TRP A 313 -18.16 -5.10 24.18
N THR A 314 -18.55 -5.56 22.99
CA THR A 314 -18.81 -6.96 22.66
C THR A 314 -18.03 -7.36 21.41
N GLU A 315 -18.29 -8.53 20.85
CA GLU A 315 -17.74 -8.92 19.54
C GLU A 315 -18.32 -8.09 18.39
N GLU A 316 -19.49 -7.46 18.56
CA GLU A 316 -20.21 -6.77 17.48
C GLU A 316 -20.09 -5.24 17.57
N TRP A 317 -20.00 -4.68 18.78
CA TRP A 317 -20.04 -3.23 18.97
C TRP A 317 -19.18 -2.73 20.13
N ILE A 318 -18.83 -1.45 20.09
CA ILE A 318 -18.15 -0.69 21.14
C ILE A 318 -19.04 0.47 21.58
N GLN A 319 -19.20 0.62 22.90
CA GLN A 319 -19.85 1.80 23.49
C GLN A 319 -18.79 2.80 23.95
N LEU A 320 -18.78 3.94 23.28
CA LEU A 320 -17.82 5.03 23.49
C LEU A 320 -18.52 6.24 24.11
N ARG A 321 -18.06 6.69 25.27
CA ARG A 321 -18.43 8.01 25.80
C ARG A 321 -17.56 9.05 25.11
N ALA A 322 -18.12 9.70 24.10
CA ALA A 322 -17.35 10.53 23.19
C ALA A 322 -17.20 11.99 23.65
N VAL A 323 -16.10 12.59 23.23
CA VAL A 323 -15.77 14.01 23.38
C VAL A 323 -15.33 14.59 22.04
N ASP A 324 -15.50 15.89 21.82
CA ASP A 324 -14.82 16.57 20.71
C ASP A 324 -13.38 16.94 21.04
N LEU A 325 -12.65 17.44 20.04
CA LEU A 325 -11.28 17.94 20.17
C LEU A 325 -11.12 19.09 21.17
N LEU A 326 -12.22 19.71 21.62
CA LEU A 326 -12.21 20.74 22.65
C LEU A 326 -12.53 20.16 24.04
N GLY A 327 -12.66 18.84 24.16
CA GLY A 327 -13.03 18.13 25.39
C GLY A 327 -14.51 18.27 25.78
N ASN A 328 -15.39 18.77 24.91
CA ASN A 328 -16.81 18.84 25.23
C ASN A 328 -17.46 17.47 24.99
N GLY A 329 -18.28 17.00 25.93
CA GLY A 329 -19.02 15.76 25.77
C GLY A 329 -19.94 15.75 24.55
N LYS A 330 -19.89 14.68 23.75
CA LYS A 330 -20.77 14.42 22.59
C LYS A 330 -21.82 13.34 22.85
N GLY A 331 -21.88 12.84 24.08
CA GLY A 331 -22.78 11.75 24.48
C GLY A 331 -22.14 10.38 24.27
N THR A 332 -22.98 9.36 24.19
CA THR A 332 -22.55 7.96 24.05
C THR A 332 -22.83 7.47 22.64
N PHE A 333 -21.81 6.91 22.00
CA PHE A 333 -21.88 6.30 20.67
C PHE A 333 -21.84 4.77 20.81
N TRP A 334 -22.60 4.10 19.94
CA TRP A 334 -22.59 2.65 19.79
C TRP A 334 -22.07 2.37 18.38
N ILE A 335 -20.85 1.87 18.30
CA ILE A 335 -20.09 1.76 17.05
C ILE A 335 -19.98 0.28 16.70
N LEU A 336 -20.37 -0.10 15.48
CA LEU A 336 -20.16 -1.45 14.99
C LEU A 336 -18.67 -1.72 14.78
N ARG A 337 -18.18 -2.84 15.30
CA ARG A 337 -16.75 -3.18 15.26
C ARG A 337 -16.24 -3.45 13.85
N GLU A 338 -17.10 -3.98 12.99
CA GLU A 338 -16.78 -4.21 11.58
C GLU A 338 -16.50 -2.92 10.80
N TRP A 339 -16.85 -1.75 11.33
CA TRP A 339 -16.58 -0.46 10.70
C TRP A 339 -15.36 0.25 11.29
N ILE A 340 -14.67 -0.37 12.25
CA ILE A 340 -13.51 0.25 12.89
C ILE A 340 -12.25 -0.20 12.15
N ASP A 341 -11.63 0.75 11.46
CA ASP A 341 -10.40 0.51 10.71
C ASP A 341 -9.17 0.56 11.64
N ARG A 342 -9.26 1.39 12.69
CA ARG A 342 -8.17 1.67 13.61
C ARG A 342 -8.62 1.96 15.03
N ILE A 343 -7.81 1.50 15.99
CA ILE A 343 -7.88 1.88 17.39
C ILE A 343 -6.54 2.47 17.82
N TRP A 344 -6.55 3.67 18.41
CA TRP A 344 -5.34 4.31 18.95
C TRP A 344 -5.54 4.69 20.41
N VAL A 345 -4.57 4.37 21.25
CA VAL A 345 -4.58 4.67 22.69
C VAL A 345 -3.29 5.36 23.13
N ASP A 346 -3.34 6.17 24.19
CA ASP A 346 -2.17 6.85 24.81
C ASP A 346 -1.40 7.81 23.88
N ASN A 347 -2.03 8.28 22.81
CA ASN A 347 -1.50 9.37 21.97
C ASN A 347 -1.44 10.69 22.76
N GLN A 348 -0.50 11.58 22.42
CA GLN A 348 -0.42 12.91 23.04
C GLN A 348 -1.72 13.73 22.89
N ILE A 349 -2.28 13.83 21.69
CA ILE A 349 -3.52 14.55 21.40
C ILE A 349 -4.67 13.97 22.24
N LEU A 350 -4.76 12.65 22.34
CA LEU A 350 -5.78 12.00 23.16
C LEU A 350 -5.66 12.41 24.64
N ARG A 351 -4.44 12.46 25.18
CA ARG A 351 -4.19 12.89 26.56
C ARG A 351 -4.57 14.35 26.77
N GLU A 352 -4.25 15.23 25.82
CA GLU A 352 -4.61 16.65 25.87
C GLU A 352 -6.12 16.87 25.83
N VAL A 353 -6.82 16.25 24.87
CA VAL A 353 -8.28 16.32 24.73
C VAL A 353 -8.97 15.79 25.99
N TRP A 354 -8.48 14.68 26.53
CA TRP A 354 -9.03 14.08 27.74
C TRP A 354 -8.80 14.94 28.97
N GLN A 355 -7.63 15.57 29.11
CA GLN A 355 -7.37 16.51 30.18
C GLN A 355 -8.36 17.69 30.14
N MET A 356 -8.64 18.23 28.95
CA MET A 356 -9.65 19.29 28.78
C MET A 356 -11.06 18.82 29.17
N ALA A 357 -11.43 17.58 28.84
CA ALA A 357 -12.72 17.02 29.21
C ALA A 357 -12.87 16.85 30.72
N CYS A 358 -11.84 16.31 31.38
CA CYS A 358 -11.78 16.17 32.84
C CYS A 358 -11.92 17.53 33.55
N ASP A 359 -11.29 18.57 33.02
CA ASP A 359 -11.32 19.90 33.60
C ASP A 359 -12.69 20.59 33.47
N LYS A 360 -13.48 20.23 32.45
CA LYS A 360 -14.78 20.84 32.15
C LYS A 360 -15.99 20.17 32.79
N HIS A 361 -15.94 18.85 32.95
CA HIS A 361 -17.15 18.04 33.15
C HIS A 361 -17.19 17.25 34.45
N ASP A 362 -16.30 17.55 35.43
CA ASP A 362 -16.13 16.73 36.63
C ASP A 362 -16.01 15.22 36.30
N LEU A 363 -15.48 14.89 35.11
CA LEU A 363 -15.11 13.52 34.79
C LEU A 363 -13.96 13.16 35.73
N VAL A 364 -14.12 12.02 36.41
CA VAL A 364 -13.26 11.65 37.54
C VAL A 364 -11.79 11.67 37.09
N ARG A 365 -11.03 12.66 37.58
CA ARG A 365 -9.57 12.58 37.64
C ARG A 365 -9.24 11.43 38.60
N ILE A 366 -8.62 10.36 38.11
CA ILE A 366 -8.06 9.32 38.97
C ILE A 366 -6.54 9.42 38.93
#